data_AF-A0A367LTU7-F1
#
_entry.id   AF-A0A367LTU7-F1
#
_cell.length_a   1.000
_cell.length_b   1.000
_cell.length_c   1.000
_cell.angle_alpha   90.00
_cell.angle_beta   90.00
_cell.angle_gamma   90.00
#
_symmetry.space_group_name_H-M   'P 1'
#
loop_
_entity.id
_entity.type
_entity.pdbx_description
1 polymer ?
#
loop_
_entity_poly.entity_id
_entity_poly.type
_entity_poly.pdbx_seq_one_letter_code
_entity_poly.pdbx_strand_id
1 'polypeptide(L)'
;LIERADCVLANLEPFRGSEPDSGTAFEVGYALALGKPVYAYLSDAGAYAERLARLAPEWLGEHPGEDRDGWQLEGFGLPLNLMLAVP
;
A
#
# COMPACT_ATOMS: atom_id res chain seq x y z
N LEU A 1 -12.68 -18.00 2.59
CA LEU A 1 -13.76 -17.02 2.31
C LEU A 1 -13.60 -16.42 0.91
N ILE A 2 -12.41 -15.95 0.55
CA ILE A 2 -12.12 -15.28 -0.73
C ILE A 2 -12.60 -16.07 -1.96
N GLU A 3 -12.32 -17.38 -2.06
CA GLU A 3 -12.78 -18.22 -3.19
C GLU A 3 -14.29 -18.17 -3.42
N ARG A 4 -15.09 -17.99 -2.37
CA ARG A 4 -16.56 -17.94 -2.42
C ARG A 4 -17.13 -16.54 -2.57
N ALA A 5 -16.33 -15.49 -2.38
CA ALA A 5 -16.79 -14.11 -2.46
C ALA A 5 -16.92 -13.62 -3.90
N ASP A 6 -17.88 -12.74 -4.18
CA ASP A 6 -18.02 -12.13 -5.51
C ASP A 6 -16.98 -11.04 -5.77
N CYS A 7 -16.53 -10.34 -4.72
CA CYS A 7 -15.48 -9.32 -4.77
C CYS A 7 -14.77 -9.20 -3.42
N VAL A 8 -13.68 -8.42 -3.38
CA VAL A 8 -12.97 -8.05 -2.15
C VAL A 8 -12.96 -6.54 -1.99
N LEU A 9 -13.33 -6.06 -0.80
CA LEU A 9 -13.16 -4.68 -0.37
C LEU A 9 -11.95 -4.65 0.58
N ALA A 10 -10.85 -4.02 0.16
CA ALA A 10 -9.60 -4.03 0.90
C ALA A 10 -9.32 -2.68 1.56
N ASN A 11 -9.17 -2.69 2.89
CA ASN A 11 -8.67 -1.54 3.62
C ASN A 11 -7.14 -1.50 3.50
N LEU A 12 -6.60 -0.50 2.81
CA LEU A 12 -5.16 -0.32 2.67
C LEU A 12 -4.62 0.82 3.53
N GLU A 13 -5.36 1.25 4.56
CA GLU A 13 -4.84 2.19 5.55
C GLU A 13 -3.56 1.66 6.24
N PRO A 14 -2.67 2.57 6.68
CA PRO A 14 -1.47 2.19 7.40
C PRO A 14 -1.77 1.33 8.63
N PHE A 15 -1.03 0.24 8.80
CA PHE A 15 -1.19 -0.69 9.92
C PHE A 15 0.17 -1.03 10.55
N ARG A 16 0.38 -0.56 11.79
CA ARG A 16 1.64 -0.74 12.55
C ARG A 16 2.89 -0.21 11.82
N GLY A 17 2.72 0.86 11.06
CA GLY A 17 3.76 1.50 10.26
C GLY A 17 3.11 2.44 9.26
N SER A 18 3.86 2.81 8.22
CA SER A 18 3.37 3.61 7.10
C SER A 18 2.66 2.79 6.00
N GLU A 19 2.83 1.47 6.03
CA GLU A 19 2.37 0.53 5.01
C GLU A 19 1.08 -0.20 5.40
N PRO A 20 0.34 -0.76 4.42
CA PRO A 20 -0.84 -1.58 4.68
C PRO A 20 -0.50 -2.87 5.43
N ASP A 21 -1.52 -3.50 6.01
CA ASP A 21 -1.40 -4.84 6.58
C ASP A 21 -0.97 -5.87 5.52
N SER A 22 0.08 -6.65 5.81
CA SER A 22 0.62 -7.65 4.89
C SER A 22 -0.32 -8.84 4.68
N GLY A 23 -1.18 -9.15 5.66
CA GLY A 23 -2.26 -10.12 5.49
C GLY A 23 -3.24 -9.65 4.42
N THR A 24 -3.67 -8.40 4.50
CA THR A 24 -4.56 -7.78 3.51
C THR A 24 -3.91 -7.73 2.12
N ALA A 25 -2.61 -7.41 2.03
CA ALA A 25 -1.87 -7.46 0.77
C ALA A 25 -1.85 -8.86 0.14
N PHE A 26 -1.67 -9.91 0.96
CA PHE A 26 -1.76 -11.29 0.50
C PHE A 26 -3.16 -11.62 -0.03
N GLU A 27 -4.21 -11.22 0.69
CA GLU A 27 -5.60 -11.47 0.29
C GLU A 27 -5.97 -10.74 -1.02
N VAL A 28 -5.48 -9.51 -1.21
CA VAL A 28 -5.62 -8.75 -2.46
C VAL A 28 -4.97 -9.50 -3.62
N GLY A 29 -3.71 -9.90 -3.49
CA GLY A 29 -3.01 -10.65 -4.54
C GLY A 29 -3.70 -11.97 -4.88
N TYR A 30 -4.18 -12.68 -3.86
CA TYR A 30 -4.92 -13.93 -4.04
C TYR A 30 -6.27 -13.73 -4.76
N ALA A 31 -7.02 -12.68 -4.40
CA ALA A 31 -8.28 -12.34 -5.07
C ALA A 31 -8.07 -11.95 -6.53
N LEU A 32 -7.05 -11.14 -6.81
CA LEU A 32 -6.67 -10.75 -8.18
C LEU A 32 -6.28 -11.97 -9.01
N ALA A 33 -5.50 -12.90 -8.45
CA ALA A 33 -5.11 -14.13 -9.14
C ALA A 33 -6.31 -15.03 -9.48
N LEU A 34 -7.38 -14.99 -8.68
CA LEU A 34 -8.65 -15.67 -8.96
C LEU A 34 -9.56 -14.91 -9.94
N GLY A 35 -9.13 -13.75 -10.46
CA GLY A 35 -9.92 -12.91 -11.37
C GLY A 35 -11.08 -12.20 -10.68
N LYS A 36 -11.04 -12.06 -9.35
CA LYS A 36 -12.11 -11.39 -8.59
C LYS A 36 -11.89 -9.87 -8.60
N PRO A 37 -12.95 -9.06 -8.74
CA PRO A 37 -12.86 -7.62 -8.55
C PRO A 37 -12.35 -7.28 -7.14
N VAL A 38 -11.38 -6.38 -7.07
CA VAL A 38 -10.86 -5.82 -5.82
C VAL A 38 -11.08 -4.32 -5.80
N TYR A 39 -11.69 -3.84 -4.73
CA TYR A 39 -11.92 -2.43 -4.47
C TYR A 39 -11.13 -2.05 -3.22
N ALA A 40 -9.98 -1.41 -3.42
CA ALA A 40 -9.14 -0.94 -2.34
C ALA A 40 -9.46 0.52 -1.99
N TYR A 41 -9.27 0.88 -0.72
CA TYR A 41 -9.36 2.28 -0.28
C TYR A 41 -8.19 2.66 0.63
N LEU A 42 -7.84 3.93 0.55
CA LEU A 42 -6.82 4.62 1.34
C LEU A 42 -7.22 6.10 1.41
N SER A 43 -7.17 6.71 2.59
CA SER A 43 -7.63 8.08 2.81
C SER A 43 -6.73 9.13 2.15
N ASP A 44 -5.42 8.90 2.10
CA ASP A 44 -4.46 9.78 1.42
C ASP A 44 -3.82 9.05 0.23
N ALA A 45 -4.35 9.31 -0.97
CA ALA A 45 -3.89 8.72 -2.23
C ALA A 45 -2.74 9.50 -2.90
N GLY A 46 -2.09 10.43 -2.19
CA GLY A 46 -0.90 11.12 -2.70
C GLY A 46 0.31 10.18 -2.85
N ALA A 47 1.32 10.60 -3.59
CA ALA A 47 2.51 9.79 -3.85
C ALA A 47 3.18 9.34 -2.54
N TYR A 48 3.74 8.12 -2.52
CA TYR A 48 4.17 7.44 -1.30
C TYR A 48 5.10 8.29 -0.42
N ALA A 49 6.16 8.86 -1.00
CA ALA A 49 7.10 9.73 -0.29
C ALA A 49 6.44 11.00 0.27
N GLU A 50 5.48 11.59 -0.45
CA GLU A 50 4.75 12.76 0.02
C GLU A 50 3.78 12.41 1.16
N ARG A 51 3.13 11.23 1.08
CA ARG A 51 2.27 10.73 2.16
C ARG A 51 3.09 10.48 3.43
N LEU A 52 4.24 9.82 3.29
CA LEU A 52 5.18 9.62 4.39
C LEU A 52 5.57 10.94 5.05
N ALA A 53 5.97 11.95 4.26
CA ALA A 53 6.33 13.26 4.77
C ALA A 53 5.19 13.97 5.53
N ARG A 54 3.94 13.76 5.13
CA ARG A 54 2.78 14.37 5.80
C ARG A 54 2.33 13.61 7.06
N LEU A 55 2.26 12.28 6.98
CA LEU A 55 1.53 11.47 7.96
C LEU A 55 2.45 10.69 8.90
N ALA A 56 3.68 10.38 8.48
CA ALA A 56 4.60 9.55 9.23
C ALA A 56 6.07 9.96 8.95
N PRO A 57 6.44 11.22 9.19
CA PRO A 57 7.77 11.75 8.84
C PRO A 57 8.91 11.03 9.57
N GLU A 58 8.64 10.33 10.67
CA GLU A 58 9.60 9.50 11.40
C GLU A 58 10.10 8.27 10.61
N TRP A 59 9.47 7.96 9.47
CA TRP A 59 9.88 6.90 8.57
C TRP A 59 10.73 7.38 7.40
N LEU A 60 10.92 8.70 7.22
CA LEU A 60 11.80 9.24 6.20
C LEU A 60 13.28 9.04 6.58
N GLY A 61 14.10 8.70 5.58
CA GLY A 61 15.55 8.59 5.70
C GLY A 61 16.29 9.92 5.67
N GLU A 62 17.60 9.87 5.92
CA GLU A 62 18.49 11.03 5.81
C GLU A 62 18.66 11.49 4.35
N HIS A 63 18.51 10.57 3.40
CA HIS A 63 18.63 10.84 1.97
C HIS A 63 17.25 10.83 1.27
N PRO A 64 17.01 11.74 0.30
CA PRO A 64 15.76 11.73 -0.45
C PRO A 64 15.52 10.41 -1.17
N GLY A 65 14.33 9.84 -1.00
CA GLY A 65 13.94 8.58 -1.63
C GLY A 65 14.31 7.34 -0.82
N GLU A 66 14.80 7.50 0.41
CA GLU A 66 15.06 6.39 1.33
C GLU A 66 14.17 6.50 2.58
N ASP A 67 13.90 5.36 3.21
CA ASP A 67 13.32 5.28 4.54
C ASP A 67 14.39 5.43 5.63
N ARG A 68 13.95 5.49 6.90
CA ARG A 68 14.84 5.65 8.07
C ARG A 68 15.90 4.54 8.22
N ASP A 69 15.68 3.40 7.58
CA ASP A 69 16.55 2.22 7.65
C ASP A 69 17.44 2.11 6.38
N GLY A 70 17.37 3.10 5.47
CA GLY A 70 18.17 3.19 4.25
C GLY A 70 17.60 2.39 3.07
N TRP A 71 16.33 1.97 3.12
CA TRP A 71 15.68 1.27 2.02
C TRP A 71 15.03 2.24 1.05
N GLN A 72 15.01 1.88 -0.24
CA GLN A 72 14.44 2.73 -1.27
C GLN A 72 12.92 2.81 -1.16
N LEU A 73 12.40 4.04 -1.20
CA LEU A 73 10.99 4.34 -1.37
C LEU A 73 10.62 4.27 -2.86
N GLU A 74 9.48 3.66 -3.17
CA GLU A 74 9.01 3.56 -4.55
C GLU A 74 8.68 4.94 -5.15
N GLY A 75 9.33 5.27 -6.26
CA GLY A 75 9.22 6.56 -6.95
C GLY A 75 8.21 6.60 -8.11
N PHE A 76 7.18 5.76 -8.10
CA PHE A 76 6.23 5.64 -9.21
C PHE A 76 5.11 6.70 -9.21
N GLY A 77 5.10 7.61 -8.24
CA GLY A 77 3.99 8.55 -8.03
C GLY A 77 2.71 7.86 -7.55
N LEU A 78 2.79 6.59 -7.16
CA LEU A 78 1.70 5.83 -6.57
C LEU A 78 1.67 6.00 -5.05
N PRO A 79 0.50 5.84 -4.40
CA PRO A 79 0.41 5.96 -2.95
C PRO A 79 1.08 4.79 -2.25
N LEU A 80 0.93 3.56 -2.72
CA LEU A 80 1.44 2.36 -2.04
C LEU A 80 2.41 1.63 -2.96
N ASN A 81 2.94 0.51 -2.46
CA ASN A 81 3.62 -0.48 -3.28
C ASN A 81 2.86 -0.72 -4.59
N LEU A 82 3.58 -0.71 -5.71
CA LEU A 82 3.00 -0.79 -7.05
C LEU A 82 2.08 -2.01 -7.24
N MET A 83 2.30 -3.11 -6.51
CA MET A 83 1.48 -4.31 -6.61
C MET A 83 0.04 -4.10 -6.08
N LEU A 84 -0.17 -3.06 -5.27
CA LEU A 84 -1.46 -2.73 -4.64
C LEU A 84 -2.11 -1.46 -5.21
N ALA A 85 -1.33 -0.62 -5.89
CA ALA A 85 -1.75 0.73 -6.29
C ALA A 85 -1.91 0.92 -7.81
N VAL A 86 -1.66 -0.12 -8.61
CA VAL A 86 -1.90 -0.08 -10.07
C VAL A 86 -3.38 -0.40 -10.36
N PRO A 87 -4.07 0.44 -11.17
CA PRO A 87 -5.50 0.27 -11.50
C PRO A 87 -5.80 -0.97 -12.33
#